data_AF-A0A5J6VV32-F1
#
_entry.id   AF-A0A5J6VV32-F1
#
_cell.length_a   1.000
_cell.length_b   1.000
_cell.length_c   1.000
_cell.angle_alpha   90.00
_cell.angle_beta   90.00
_cell.angle_gamma   90.00
#
_symmetry.space_group_name_H-M   'P 1'
#
loop_
_entity.id
_entity.type
_entity.pdbx_description
1 polymer ?
#
loop_
_entity_poly.entity_id
_entity_poly.type
_entity_poly.pdbx_seq_one_letter_code
_entity_poly.pdbx_strand_id
1 'polypeptide(L)'
;MSTLPKSPQPSRQTPALRDLATEILRRHGLPQASNVALLPDRHPQYRHCEQHGRYPESLVDEQGTVRFITPAGCPRCRAERQLATLLDRAAIPERYRDCDFASFRISTPAQARVVETCRAYAADFAANTDGRALILLGPPGTGKNHLAAAIAHALLAQGRTVLQAMVWEVIERIRATWRNGDGPSESAVIGAFAEVDLLILDEVGKQHGSPSERLSLFRVIDSRYRARPTILLSNETLTELEKYLGSAAFDRLCHRGTLLHCQWPSFRRKGTQGEGAEP
;
A
#
# COMPACT_ATOMS: atom_id res chain seq x y z
N MET A 1 31.31 10.23 32.46
CA MET A 1 29.96 10.79 32.22
C MET A 1 29.55 10.39 30.81
N SER A 2 28.82 9.27 30.69
CA SER A 2 28.46 8.66 29.41
C SER A 2 27.13 9.23 28.93
N THR A 3 27.14 9.89 27.77
CA THR A 3 25.96 10.45 27.10
C THR A 3 25.20 9.34 26.40
N LEU A 4 24.03 8.99 26.94
CA LEU A 4 23.03 8.13 26.29
C LEU A 4 22.54 8.77 24.97
N PRO A 5 22.34 7.98 23.90
CA PRO A 5 21.78 8.48 22.65
C PRO A 5 20.30 8.85 22.85
N LYS A 6 19.92 10.06 22.42
CA LYS A 6 18.55 10.56 22.43
C LYS A 6 17.65 9.63 21.61
N SER A 7 16.55 9.21 22.21
CA SER A 7 15.45 8.51 21.55
C SER A 7 14.92 9.33 20.36
N PRO A 8 14.55 8.72 19.23
CA PRO A 8 14.05 9.45 18.08
C PRO A 8 12.70 10.09 18.44
N GLN A 9 12.60 11.40 18.28
CA GLN A 9 11.33 12.12 18.45
C GLN A 9 10.36 11.67 17.35
N PRO A 10 9.11 11.33 17.69
CA PRO A 10 8.12 10.93 16.71
C PRO A 10 7.73 12.13 15.84
N SER A 11 7.93 11.99 14.53
CA SER A 11 7.52 12.96 13.52
C SER A 11 6.03 13.27 13.64
N ARG A 12 5.65 14.54 13.44
CA ARG A 12 4.24 14.97 13.40
C ARG A 12 3.52 14.23 12.27
N GLN A 13 2.83 13.15 12.61
CA GLN A 13 2.05 12.37 11.63
C GLN A 13 0.88 13.20 11.10
N THR A 14 0.71 13.17 9.78
CA THR A 14 -0.35 13.82 9.00
C THR A 14 -1.74 13.22 9.29
N PRO A 15 -2.83 13.93 8.96
CA PRO A 15 -4.20 13.44 9.18
C PRO A 15 -4.49 12.08 8.53
N ALA A 16 -4.00 11.85 7.30
CA ALA A 16 -4.20 10.61 6.55
C ALA A 16 -3.63 9.37 7.28
N LEU A 17 -2.42 9.48 7.83
CA LEU A 17 -1.79 8.39 8.60
C LEU A 17 -2.51 8.16 9.94
N ARG A 18 -3.03 9.21 10.57
CA ARG A 18 -3.83 9.08 11.80
C ARG A 18 -5.17 8.40 11.55
N ASP A 19 -5.81 8.68 10.43
CA ASP A 19 -7.06 8.04 10.04
C ASP A 19 -6.84 6.56 9.74
N LEU A 20 -5.75 6.22 9.06
CA LEU A 20 -5.34 4.84 8.82
C LEU A 20 -4.99 4.08 10.10
N ALA A 21 -4.26 4.69 11.03
CA ALA A 21 -3.98 4.10 12.33
C ALA A 21 -5.27 3.93 13.16
N THR A 22 -6.22 4.85 13.04
CA THR A 22 -7.54 4.74 13.69
C THR A 22 -8.37 3.62 13.08
N GLU A 23 -8.31 3.40 11.77
CA GLU A 23 -8.96 2.26 11.10
C GLU A 23 -8.34 0.92 11.52
N ILE A 24 -7.01 0.84 11.61
CA ILE A 24 -6.30 -0.34 12.14
C ILE A 24 -6.78 -0.66 13.56
N LEU A 25 -6.98 0.36 14.39
CA LEU A 25 -7.53 0.17 15.74
C LEU A 25 -8.96 -0.33 15.74
N ARG A 26 -9.81 0.26 14.91
CA ARG A 26 -11.22 -0.14 14.77
C ARG A 26 -11.36 -1.60 14.32
N ARG A 27 -10.40 -2.13 13.56
CA ARG A 27 -10.44 -3.51 13.04
C ARG A 27 -9.70 -4.53 13.90
N HIS A 28 -8.57 -4.16 14.50
CA HIS A 28 -7.65 -5.12 15.14
C HIS A 28 -7.38 -4.83 16.63
N GLY A 29 -7.84 -3.70 17.16
CA GLY A 29 -7.48 -3.23 18.51
C GLY A 29 -8.65 -2.91 19.45
N LEU A 30 -9.89 -2.87 18.95
CA LEU A 30 -11.11 -2.71 19.75
C LEU A 30 -12.17 -3.70 19.23
N PRO A 31 -12.96 -4.36 20.10
CA PRO A 31 -14.03 -5.25 19.67
C PRO A 31 -15.06 -4.47 18.86
N GLN A 32 -15.45 -5.03 17.72
CA GLN A 32 -16.53 -4.51 16.88
C GLN A 32 -17.88 -4.92 17.47
N ALA A 33 -18.38 -4.12 18.40
CA ALA A 33 -19.81 -4.01 18.63
C ALA A 33 -20.13 -2.69 19.32
N SER A 34 -21.02 -1.97 18.67
CA SER A 34 -21.70 -0.76 19.09
C SER A 34 -22.40 -0.90 20.43
N ASN A 35 -22.06 -0.04 21.40
CA ASN A 35 -23.00 0.78 22.17
C ASN A 35 -22.23 1.55 23.25
N VAL A 36 -21.84 2.79 22.91
CA VAL A 36 -21.49 3.80 23.92
C VAL A 36 -22.81 4.32 24.50
N ALA A 37 -23.47 3.52 25.32
CA ALA A 37 -24.52 3.98 26.24
C ALA A 37 -24.80 2.91 27.31
N LEU A 38 -24.51 3.31 28.55
CA LEU A 38 -25.00 2.76 29.82
C LEU A 38 -24.49 1.36 30.22
N LEU A 39 -23.42 1.34 31.01
CA LEU A 39 -23.25 0.33 32.06
C LEU A 39 -22.99 1.03 33.41
N PRO A 40 -23.83 0.78 34.44
CA PRO A 40 -23.65 1.34 35.77
C PRO A 40 -22.45 0.70 36.48
N ASP A 41 -21.72 1.54 37.22
CA ASP A 41 -20.78 1.21 38.31
C ASP A 41 -19.52 0.37 38.04
N ARG A 42 -19.19 0.02 36.79
CA ARG A 42 -17.87 -0.54 36.44
C ARG A 42 -17.06 0.47 35.64
N HIS A 43 -16.47 1.46 36.32
CA HIS A 43 -15.65 2.49 35.68
C HIS A 43 -14.51 1.84 34.86
N PRO A 44 -14.52 1.95 33.51
CA PRO A 44 -13.34 1.60 32.74
C PRO A 44 -12.19 2.46 33.25
N GLN A 45 -11.07 1.81 33.60
CA GLN A 45 -9.88 2.54 33.99
C GLN A 45 -9.38 3.28 32.74
N TYR A 46 -8.99 4.54 32.90
CA TYR A 46 -8.44 5.33 31.80
C TYR A 46 -7.00 5.69 32.11
N ARG A 47 -6.13 5.55 31.11
CA ARG A 47 -4.78 6.08 31.12
C ARG A 47 -4.69 7.31 30.24
N HIS A 48 -3.62 8.07 30.41
CA HIS A 48 -3.31 9.22 29.59
C HIS A 48 -2.11 8.92 28.69
N CYS A 49 -2.18 9.36 27.44
CA CYS A 49 -1.10 9.38 26.48
C CYS A 49 -0.79 10.83 26.14
N GLU A 50 0.49 11.21 26.20
CA GLU A 50 0.93 12.58 25.87
C GLU A 50 0.58 12.98 24.42
N GLN A 51 0.45 12.02 23.50
CA GLN A 51 0.18 12.26 22.08
C GLN A 51 -1.30 12.21 21.71
N HIS A 52 -2.07 11.30 22.34
CA HIS A 52 -3.44 11.00 21.93
C HIS A 52 -4.49 11.25 23.03
N GLY A 53 -4.08 11.74 24.19
CA GLY A 53 -4.99 12.04 25.29
C GLY A 53 -5.43 10.79 26.06
N ARG A 54 -6.64 10.83 26.63
CA ARG A 54 -7.16 9.75 27.48
C ARG A 54 -7.61 8.55 26.66
N TYR A 55 -7.26 7.34 27.09
CA TYR A 55 -7.67 6.08 26.46
C TYR A 55 -8.07 5.05 27.52
N PRO A 56 -9.03 4.15 27.24
CA PRO A 56 -9.42 3.10 28.17
C PRO A 56 -8.27 2.09 28.33
N GLU A 57 -8.04 1.65 29.56
CA GLU A 57 -7.13 0.57 29.96
C GLU A 57 -7.86 -0.79 30.00
N SER A 58 -9.18 -0.74 30.19
CA SER A 58 -10.05 -1.90 30.21
C SER A 58 -11.31 -1.65 29.39
N LEU A 59 -11.75 -2.69 28.68
CA LEU A 59 -13.01 -2.71 27.93
C LEU A 59 -13.94 -3.70 28.61
N VAL A 60 -15.24 -3.44 28.57
CA VAL A 60 -16.26 -4.39 29.00
C VAL A 60 -16.88 -4.97 27.75
N ASP A 61 -16.85 -6.29 27.57
CA ASP A 61 -17.51 -6.94 26.44
C ASP A 61 -19.04 -7.03 26.65
N GLU A 62 -19.77 -7.45 25.61
CA GLU A 62 -21.24 -7.59 25.64
C GLU A 62 -21.74 -8.54 26.74
N GLN A 63 -20.87 -9.41 27.26
CA GLN A 63 -21.14 -10.37 28.33
C GLN A 63 -20.83 -9.79 29.72
N GLY A 64 -20.40 -8.53 29.80
CA GLY A 64 -20.03 -7.87 31.06
C GLY A 64 -18.64 -8.25 31.59
N THR A 65 -17.81 -8.93 30.78
CA THR A 65 -16.45 -9.33 31.15
C THR A 65 -15.51 -8.16 30.94
N VAL A 66 -14.72 -7.83 31.97
CA VAL A 66 -13.68 -6.80 31.87
C VAL A 66 -12.46 -7.41 31.20
N ARG A 67 -12.08 -6.88 30.04
CA ARG A 67 -10.86 -7.23 29.30
C ARG A 67 -9.87 -6.08 29.38
N PHE A 68 -8.68 -6.36 29.90
CA PHE A 68 -7.59 -5.40 29.89
C PHE A 68 -6.97 -5.31 28.50
N ILE A 69 -6.62 -4.11 28.08
CA ILE A 69 -5.94 -3.90 26.79
C ILE A 69 -4.47 -4.26 26.95
N THR A 70 -4.10 -5.44 26.47
CA THR A 70 -2.73 -5.95 26.46
C THR A 70 -2.13 -5.97 25.06
N PRO A 71 -0.85 -5.58 24.88
CA PRO A 71 0.07 -5.10 25.91
C PRO A 71 -0.31 -3.71 26.46
N ALA A 72 0.15 -3.37 27.67
CA ALA A 72 -0.10 -2.07 28.28
C ALA A 72 0.47 -0.93 27.41
N GLY A 73 -0.34 0.10 27.16
CA GLY A 73 0.05 1.30 26.41
C GLY A 73 -1.06 1.84 25.51
N CYS A 74 -0.90 3.07 25.04
CA CYS A 74 -1.87 3.73 24.16
C CYS A 74 -2.12 2.87 22.91
N PRO A 75 -3.37 2.43 22.66
CA PRO A 75 -3.71 1.66 21.46
C PRO A 75 -3.31 2.42 20.20
N ARG A 76 -3.58 3.73 20.14
CA ARG A 76 -3.20 4.58 19.00
C ARG A 76 -1.71 4.55 18.71
N CYS A 77 -0.84 4.81 19.70
CA CYS A 77 0.61 4.71 19.51
C CYS A 77 1.07 3.31 19.05
N ARG A 78 0.35 2.24 19.44
CA ARG A 78 0.67 0.87 18.99
C ARG A 78 0.29 0.67 17.53
N ALA A 79 -0.93 1.05 17.15
CA ALA A 79 -1.38 0.96 15.77
C ALA A 79 -0.55 1.83 14.83
N GLU A 80 -0.18 3.04 15.24
CA GLU A 80 0.72 3.92 14.47
C GLU A 80 2.10 3.28 14.27
N ARG A 81 2.69 2.66 15.30
CA ARG A 81 3.97 1.94 15.17
C ARG A 81 3.85 0.73 14.26
N GLN A 82 2.79 -0.06 14.42
CA GLN A 82 2.51 -1.22 13.58
C GLN A 82 2.33 -0.79 12.12
N LEU A 83 1.58 0.29 11.88
CA LEU A 83 1.41 0.88 10.55
C LEU A 83 2.74 1.32 9.97
N ALA A 84 3.58 2.02 10.73
CA ALA A 84 4.91 2.43 10.27
C ALA A 84 5.77 1.24 9.83
N THR A 85 5.76 0.14 10.60
CA THR A 85 6.45 -1.10 10.21
C THR A 85 5.86 -1.73 8.95
N LEU A 86 4.53 -1.73 8.81
CA LEU A 86 3.85 -2.26 7.63
C LEU A 86 4.15 -1.44 6.38
N LEU A 87 4.17 -0.10 6.49
CA LEU A 87 4.53 0.81 5.40
C LEU A 87 5.99 0.65 4.96
N ASP A 88 6.90 0.49 5.93
CA ASP A 88 8.32 0.24 5.69
C ASP A 88 8.54 -1.08 4.93
N ARG A 89 7.89 -2.15 5.39
CA ARG A 89 7.89 -3.46 4.70
C ARG A 89 7.23 -3.41 3.32
N ALA A 90 6.22 -2.56 3.16
CA ALA A 90 5.59 -2.32 1.87
C ALA A 90 6.45 -1.52 0.90
N ALA A 91 7.57 -0.96 1.36
CA ALA A 91 8.50 -0.16 0.57
C ALA A 91 7.80 0.98 -0.20
N ILE A 92 6.72 1.54 0.37
CA ILE A 92 6.03 2.70 -0.19
C ILE A 92 6.96 3.93 -0.03
N PRO A 93 7.32 4.62 -1.12
CA PRO A 93 8.20 5.79 -1.04
C PRO A 93 7.66 6.86 -0.09
N GLU A 94 8.55 7.53 0.67
CA GLU A 94 8.19 8.56 1.66
C GLU A 94 7.16 9.57 1.15
N ARG A 95 7.39 10.07 -0.07
CA ARG A 95 6.54 11.07 -0.75
C ARG A 95 5.09 10.61 -0.99
N TYR A 96 4.80 9.32 -0.85
CA TYR A 96 3.47 8.74 -1.04
C TYR A 96 2.86 8.20 0.27
N ARG A 97 3.53 8.35 1.42
CA ARG A 97 2.99 7.88 2.72
C ARG A 97 1.69 8.57 3.12
N ASP A 98 1.49 9.81 2.70
CA ASP A 98 0.29 10.59 3.00
C ASP A 98 -0.74 10.56 1.86
N CYS A 99 -0.53 9.71 0.86
CA CYS A 99 -1.42 9.57 -0.29
C CYS A 99 -2.51 8.53 -0.01
N ASP A 100 -3.76 8.96 0.07
CA ASP A 100 -4.94 8.10 0.19
C ASP A 100 -6.01 8.49 -0.83
N PHE A 101 -7.15 7.79 -0.82
CA PHE A 101 -8.24 8.08 -1.75
C PHE A 101 -8.90 9.45 -1.50
N ALA A 102 -8.83 10.00 -0.28
CA ALA A 102 -9.41 11.28 0.07
C ALA A 102 -8.51 12.45 -0.35
N SER A 103 -7.18 12.27 -0.33
CA SER A 103 -6.19 13.26 -0.75
C SER A 103 -5.99 13.34 -2.25
N PHE A 104 -6.57 12.40 -3.03
CA PHE A 104 -6.54 12.45 -4.49
C PHE A 104 -7.49 13.52 -5.04
N ARG A 105 -6.95 14.50 -5.77
CA ARG A 105 -7.74 15.60 -6.35
C ARG A 105 -8.50 15.14 -7.60
N ILE A 106 -9.82 15.08 -7.50
CA ILE A 106 -10.72 14.77 -8.61
C ILE A 106 -11.23 16.08 -9.22
N SER A 107 -10.95 16.30 -10.50
CA SER A 107 -11.44 17.45 -11.26
C SER A 107 -12.20 17.06 -12.52
N THR A 108 -12.14 15.79 -12.94
CA THR A 108 -12.81 15.30 -14.15
C THR A 108 -13.60 14.01 -13.88
N PRO A 109 -14.67 13.74 -14.66
CA PRO A 109 -15.40 12.48 -14.55
C PRO A 109 -14.54 11.24 -14.81
N ALA A 110 -13.53 11.36 -15.69
CA ALA A 110 -12.60 10.28 -15.98
C ALA A 110 -11.75 9.92 -14.74
N GLN A 111 -11.28 10.92 -14.00
CA GLN A 111 -10.56 10.72 -12.74
C GLN A 111 -11.45 10.07 -11.69
N ALA A 112 -12.71 10.52 -11.57
CA ALA A 112 -13.68 9.95 -10.64
C ALA A 112 -13.90 8.45 -10.89
N ARG A 113 -14.08 8.06 -12.16
CA ARG A 113 -14.23 6.64 -12.55
C ARG A 113 -13.02 5.80 -12.17
N VAL A 114 -11.80 6.28 -12.46
CA VAL A 114 -10.58 5.55 -12.11
C VAL A 114 -10.42 5.40 -10.60
N VAL A 115 -10.66 6.48 -9.83
CA VAL A 115 -10.61 6.44 -8.36
C VAL A 115 -11.63 5.47 -7.81
N GLU A 116 -12.86 5.48 -8.33
CA GLU A 116 -13.92 4.59 -7.88
C GLU A 116 -13.59 3.12 -8.17
N THR A 117 -13.07 2.81 -9.35
CA THR A 117 -12.61 1.45 -9.66
C THR A 117 -11.48 1.01 -8.73
N CYS A 118 -10.51 1.89 -8.42
CA CYS A 118 -9.46 1.58 -7.46
C CYS A 118 -9.99 1.38 -6.02
N ARG A 119 -11.00 2.17 -5.62
CA ARG A 119 -11.66 2.05 -4.32
C ARG A 119 -12.41 0.73 -4.22
N ALA A 120 -13.20 0.38 -5.24
CA ALA A 120 -13.90 -0.90 -5.32
C ALA A 120 -12.90 -2.08 -5.31
N TYR A 121 -11.80 -1.98 -6.06
CA TYR A 121 -10.75 -2.99 -6.07
C TYR A 121 -10.16 -3.24 -4.67
N ALA A 122 -9.91 -2.19 -3.89
CA ALA A 122 -9.40 -2.31 -2.52
C ALA A 122 -10.45 -2.84 -1.53
N ALA A 123 -11.73 -2.50 -1.72
CA ALA A 123 -12.83 -2.99 -0.91
C ALA A 123 -13.10 -4.48 -1.14
N ASP A 124 -13.10 -4.92 -2.40
CA ASP A 124 -13.38 -6.29 -2.83
C ASP A 124 -12.14 -7.18 -2.81
N PHE A 125 -11.02 -6.71 -2.28
CA PHE A 125 -9.74 -7.41 -2.33
C PHE A 125 -9.80 -8.78 -1.64
N ALA A 126 -10.56 -8.91 -0.55
CA ALA A 126 -10.73 -10.19 0.14
C ALA A 126 -11.43 -11.25 -0.74
N ALA A 127 -12.30 -10.82 -1.65
CA ALA A 127 -12.96 -11.70 -2.62
C ALA A 127 -12.09 -11.96 -3.87
N ASN A 128 -10.95 -11.27 -4.01
CA ASN A 128 -10.02 -11.43 -5.12
C ASN A 128 -9.09 -12.65 -4.93
N THR A 129 -9.67 -13.82 -4.76
CA THR A 129 -8.93 -15.09 -4.59
C THR A 129 -8.37 -15.63 -5.90
N ASP A 130 -8.78 -15.07 -7.03
CA ASP A 130 -8.37 -15.48 -8.38
C ASP A 130 -7.22 -14.63 -8.95
N GLY A 131 -6.68 -13.70 -8.16
CA GLY A 131 -5.48 -12.94 -8.52
C GLY A 131 -5.69 -11.86 -9.58
N ARG A 132 -6.87 -11.22 -9.63
CA ARG A 132 -7.18 -10.15 -10.60
C ARG A 132 -6.16 -9.02 -10.53
N ALA A 133 -5.44 -8.81 -11.62
CA ALA A 133 -4.45 -7.74 -11.73
C ALA A 133 -5.12 -6.36 -11.94
N LEU A 134 -4.37 -5.29 -11.65
CA LEU A 134 -4.76 -3.93 -11.98
C LEU A 134 -3.61 -3.24 -12.71
N ILE A 135 -3.84 -2.76 -13.93
CA ILE A 135 -2.83 -2.08 -14.73
C ILE A 135 -3.20 -0.60 -14.82
N LEU A 136 -2.37 0.27 -14.26
CA LEU A 136 -2.50 1.72 -14.39
C LEU A 136 -1.54 2.21 -15.46
N LEU A 137 -2.08 2.72 -16.57
CA LEU A 137 -1.33 3.28 -17.69
C LEU A 137 -1.50 4.79 -17.78
N GLY A 138 -0.46 5.51 -18.20
CA GLY A 138 -0.59 6.91 -18.61
C GLY A 138 0.66 7.74 -18.32
N PRO A 139 0.73 9.00 -18.76
CA PRO A 139 1.94 9.81 -18.61
C PRO A 139 2.41 10.00 -17.17
N PRO A 140 3.68 10.41 -16.95
CA PRO A 140 4.18 10.77 -15.63
C PRO A 140 3.38 11.90 -14.99
N GLY A 141 3.18 11.82 -13.67
CA GLY A 141 2.49 12.86 -12.90
C GLY A 141 0.96 12.83 -12.97
N THR A 142 0.38 11.76 -13.54
CA THR A 142 -1.08 11.52 -13.59
C THR A 142 -1.66 10.92 -12.30
N GLY A 143 -0.82 10.58 -11.32
CA GLY A 143 -1.28 10.09 -10.02
C GLY A 143 -1.38 8.56 -9.89
N LYS A 144 -0.88 7.76 -10.84
CA LYS A 144 -0.84 6.29 -10.75
C LYS A 144 -0.24 5.78 -9.43
N ASN A 145 0.92 6.32 -9.04
CA ASN A 145 1.59 5.99 -7.80
C ASN A 145 0.79 6.41 -6.55
N HIS A 146 0.06 7.53 -6.62
CA HIS A 146 -0.87 7.94 -5.55
C HIS A 146 -1.99 6.92 -5.38
N LEU A 147 -2.63 6.52 -6.49
CA LEU A 147 -3.71 5.52 -6.46
C LEU A 147 -3.21 4.16 -5.95
N ALA A 148 -2.01 3.75 -6.36
CA ALA A 148 -1.38 2.53 -5.88
C ALA A 148 -1.11 2.58 -4.36
N ALA A 149 -0.58 3.71 -3.87
CA ALA A 149 -0.37 3.93 -2.44
C ALA A 149 -1.71 3.95 -1.66
N ALA A 150 -2.77 4.57 -2.22
CA ALA A 150 -4.09 4.56 -1.61
C ALA A 150 -4.68 3.16 -1.48
N ILE A 151 -4.54 2.31 -2.51
CA ILE A 151 -4.91 0.88 -2.44
C ILE A 151 -4.05 0.19 -1.38
N ALA A 152 -2.73 0.37 -1.41
CA ALA A 152 -1.81 -0.25 -0.46
C ALA A 152 -2.18 0.08 0.99
N HIS A 153 -2.42 1.36 1.30
CA HIS A 153 -2.88 1.81 2.61
C HIS A 153 -4.20 1.15 3.01
N ALA A 154 -5.18 1.12 2.11
CA ALA A 154 -6.46 0.46 2.36
C ALA A 154 -6.31 -1.04 2.66
N LEU A 155 -5.34 -1.73 2.05
CA LEU A 155 -5.05 -3.15 2.30
C LEU A 155 -4.25 -3.40 3.58
N LEU A 156 -3.25 -2.57 3.86
CA LEU A 156 -2.49 -2.61 5.12
C LEU A 156 -3.43 -2.40 6.31
N ALA A 157 -4.46 -1.54 6.17
CA ALA A 157 -5.51 -1.35 7.16
C ALA A 157 -6.30 -2.63 7.48
N GLN A 158 -6.39 -3.56 6.52
CA GLN A 158 -7.09 -4.84 6.67
C GLN A 158 -6.13 -5.97 7.11
N GLY A 159 -4.89 -5.63 7.48
CA GLY A 159 -3.87 -6.60 7.88
C GLY A 159 -3.25 -7.39 6.72
N ARG A 160 -3.44 -6.96 5.47
CA ARG A 160 -2.83 -7.59 4.30
C ARG A 160 -1.38 -7.13 4.12
N THR A 161 -0.57 -8.00 3.53
CA THR A 161 0.81 -7.71 3.16
C THR A 161 0.86 -7.08 1.77
N VAL A 162 1.57 -5.96 1.66
CA VAL A 162 1.79 -5.26 0.39
C VAL A 162 3.28 -5.11 0.18
N LEU A 163 3.75 -5.14 -1.06
CA LEU A 163 5.11 -4.76 -1.44
C LEU A 163 5.09 -3.97 -2.73
N GLN A 164 5.63 -2.75 -2.69
CA GLN A 164 5.94 -1.96 -3.87
C GLN A 164 7.41 -2.14 -4.23
N ALA A 165 7.68 -2.46 -5.49
CA ALA A 165 9.02 -2.60 -6.01
C ALA A 165 9.13 -1.96 -7.39
N MET A 166 10.27 -1.33 -7.66
CA MET A 166 10.58 -0.92 -9.02
C MET A 166 10.95 -2.15 -9.83
N VAL A 167 10.48 -2.24 -11.08
CA VAL A 167 10.76 -3.39 -11.94
C VAL A 167 12.27 -3.69 -12.06
N TRP A 168 13.10 -2.65 -12.12
CA TRP A 168 14.55 -2.82 -12.19
C TRP A 168 15.15 -3.46 -10.94
N GLU A 169 14.61 -3.18 -9.74
CA GLU A 169 15.07 -3.77 -8.48
C GLU A 169 14.75 -5.26 -8.43
N VAL A 170 13.56 -5.65 -8.93
CA VAL A 170 13.14 -7.06 -9.02
C VAL A 170 14.11 -7.84 -9.91
N ILE A 171 14.40 -7.30 -11.10
CA ILE A 171 15.33 -7.89 -12.05
C ILE A 171 16.74 -7.99 -11.45
N GLU A 172 17.23 -6.94 -10.79
CA GLU A 172 18.57 -6.93 -10.20
C GLU A 172 18.70 -7.97 -9.09
N ARG A 173 17.69 -8.09 -8.20
CA ARG A 173 17.68 -9.10 -7.14
C ARG A 173 17.67 -10.52 -7.69
N ILE A 174 16.93 -10.78 -8.75
CA ILE A 174 16.92 -12.10 -9.42
C ILE A 174 18.29 -12.37 -10.05
N ARG A 175 18.84 -11.41 -10.82
CA ARG A 175 20.16 -11.54 -11.45
C ARG A 175 21.30 -11.72 -10.44
N ALA A 176 21.20 -11.11 -9.25
CA ALA A 176 22.17 -11.28 -8.19
C ALA A 176 22.31 -12.74 -7.73
N THR A 177 21.23 -13.54 -7.82
CA THR A 177 21.26 -14.98 -7.47
C THR A 177 22.04 -15.85 -8.44
N TRP A 178 22.35 -15.34 -9.65
CA TRP A 178 23.14 -16.06 -10.65
C TRP A 178 24.65 -15.89 -10.44
N ARG A 179 25.05 -14.99 -9.54
CA ARG A 179 26.46 -14.87 -9.14
C ARG A 179 26.72 -15.93 -8.06
N ASN A 180 27.68 -16.82 -8.32
CA ASN A 180 28.05 -17.89 -7.38
C ASN A 180 28.44 -17.29 -6.01
N GLY A 181 27.76 -17.72 -4.94
CA GLY A 181 28.02 -17.34 -3.55
C GLY A 181 26.83 -17.63 -2.64
N ASP A 182 27.05 -17.63 -1.32
CA ASP A 182 26.14 -17.99 -0.20
C ASP A 182 24.84 -17.15 -0.07
N GLY A 183 24.32 -16.61 -1.18
CA GLY A 183 23.10 -15.83 -1.25
C GLY A 183 21.83 -16.67 -1.35
N PRO A 184 20.65 -16.03 -1.25
CA PRO A 184 19.37 -16.71 -1.44
C PRO A 184 19.26 -17.26 -2.87
N SER A 185 18.65 -18.44 -2.99
CA SER A 185 18.35 -19.03 -4.30
C SER A 185 17.38 -18.15 -5.10
N GLU A 186 17.41 -18.27 -6.42
CA GLU A 186 16.46 -17.56 -7.29
C GLU A 186 15.00 -17.83 -6.88
N SER A 187 14.69 -19.07 -6.51
CA SER A 187 13.36 -19.47 -6.05
C SER A 187 12.96 -18.77 -4.75
N ALA A 188 13.88 -18.58 -3.81
CA ALA A 188 13.61 -17.85 -2.57
C ALA A 188 13.34 -16.36 -2.85
N VAL A 189 14.10 -15.74 -3.76
CA VAL A 189 13.90 -14.33 -4.15
C VAL A 189 12.55 -14.15 -4.85
N ILE A 190 12.21 -15.02 -5.80
CA ILE A 190 10.89 -15.00 -6.46
C ILE A 190 9.78 -15.24 -5.43
N GLY A 191 9.97 -16.19 -4.51
CA GLY A 191 9.05 -16.49 -3.42
C GLY A 191 8.71 -15.25 -2.59
N ALA A 192 9.70 -14.43 -2.23
CA ALA A 192 9.48 -13.19 -1.49
C ALA A 192 8.55 -12.21 -2.23
N PHE A 193 8.61 -12.14 -3.57
CA PHE A 193 7.68 -11.35 -4.37
C PHE A 193 6.33 -12.05 -4.60
N ALA A 194 6.29 -13.37 -4.58
CA ALA A 194 5.09 -14.16 -4.79
C ALA A 194 4.22 -14.29 -3.52
N GLU A 195 4.83 -14.16 -2.33
CA GLU A 195 4.18 -14.43 -1.03
C GLU A 195 3.30 -13.30 -0.51
N VAL A 196 3.60 -12.05 -0.89
CA VAL A 196 2.81 -10.89 -0.45
C VAL A 196 1.41 -10.90 -1.07
N ASP A 197 0.40 -10.48 -0.30
CA ASP A 197 -0.99 -10.43 -0.76
C ASP A 197 -1.12 -9.54 -1.99
N LEU A 198 -0.50 -8.35 -1.97
CA LEU A 198 -0.42 -7.44 -3.12
C LEU A 198 1.02 -7.12 -3.49
N LEU A 199 1.38 -7.34 -4.75
CA LEU A 199 2.63 -6.86 -5.34
C LEU A 199 2.32 -5.67 -6.27
N ILE A 200 3.02 -4.55 -6.07
CA ILE A 200 2.94 -3.36 -6.93
C ILE A 200 4.27 -3.24 -7.66
N LEU A 201 4.25 -3.39 -8.97
CA LEU A 201 5.42 -3.19 -9.83
C LEU A 201 5.35 -1.80 -10.47
N ASP A 202 6.30 -0.93 -10.10
CA ASP A 202 6.40 0.43 -10.62
C ASP A 202 7.42 0.53 -11.76
N GLU A 203 7.22 1.52 -12.62
CA GLU A 203 8.04 1.84 -13.79
C GLU A 203 8.22 0.69 -14.80
N VAL A 204 7.17 -0.12 -14.98
CA VAL A 204 7.15 -1.19 -15.98
C VAL A 204 7.27 -0.59 -17.38
N GLY A 205 8.14 -1.15 -18.23
CA GLY A 205 8.29 -0.71 -19.63
C GLY A 205 9.40 0.31 -19.88
N LYS A 206 10.06 0.85 -18.84
CA LYS A 206 11.16 1.82 -19.03
C LYS A 206 12.50 1.22 -19.47
N GLN A 207 12.68 -0.09 -19.33
CA GLN A 207 13.94 -0.77 -19.64
C GLN A 207 13.92 -1.37 -21.05
N HIS A 208 15.07 -1.80 -21.55
CA HIS A 208 15.22 -2.39 -22.88
C HIS A 208 14.44 -3.70 -23.07
N GLY A 209 14.04 -4.37 -21.98
CA GLY A 209 13.23 -5.60 -22.05
C GLY A 209 14.03 -6.75 -22.66
N SER A 210 15.27 -6.93 -22.19
CA SER A 210 16.11 -8.05 -22.65
C SER A 210 15.43 -9.39 -22.39
N PRO A 211 15.74 -10.46 -23.15
CA PRO A 211 15.12 -11.78 -22.94
C PRO A 211 15.22 -12.29 -21.50
N SER A 212 16.34 -11.98 -20.83
CA SER A 212 16.57 -12.29 -19.41
C SER A 212 15.66 -11.50 -18.47
N GLU A 213 15.42 -10.21 -18.74
CA GLU A 213 14.49 -9.36 -17.97
C GLU A 213 13.07 -9.84 -18.11
N ARG A 214 12.66 -10.15 -19.35
CA ARG A 214 11.34 -10.70 -19.66
C ARG A 214 11.11 -12.01 -18.91
N LEU A 215 12.08 -12.92 -18.94
CA LEU A 215 12.00 -14.20 -18.23
C LEU A 215 11.89 -14.00 -16.72
N SER A 216 12.67 -13.07 -16.15
CA SER A 216 12.64 -12.77 -14.71
C SER A 216 11.26 -12.24 -14.28
N LEU A 217 10.71 -11.28 -15.02
CA LEU A 217 9.37 -10.73 -14.75
C LEU A 217 8.27 -11.75 -14.99
N PHE A 218 8.38 -12.54 -16.05
CA PHE A 218 7.45 -13.63 -16.34
C PHE A 218 7.37 -14.60 -15.16
N ARG A 219 8.50 -15.01 -14.58
CA ARG A 219 8.52 -15.95 -13.44
C ARG A 219 7.78 -15.38 -12.23
N VAL A 220 7.98 -14.09 -11.92
CA VAL A 220 7.27 -13.41 -10.82
C VAL A 220 5.76 -13.32 -11.13
N ILE A 221 5.38 -12.87 -12.33
CA ILE A 221 3.97 -12.73 -12.74
C ILE A 221 3.27 -14.09 -12.76
N ASP A 222 3.90 -15.12 -13.31
CA ASP A 222 3.36 -16.47 -13.41
C ASP A 222 3.19 -17.11 -12.03
N SER A 223 4.14 -16.93 -11.11
CA SER A 223 4.03 -17.44 -9.73
C SER A 223 2.83 -16.86 -8.95
N ARG A 224 2.33 -15.68 -9.39
CA ARG A 224 1.19 -15.00 -8.79
C ARG A 224 -0.11 -15.23 -9.57
N TYR A 225 -0.02 -15.73 -10.80
CA TYR A 225 -1.18 -15.95 -11.65
C TYR A 225 -2.15 -16.95 -11.02
N ARG A 226 -3.45 -16.60 -11.00
CA ARG A 226 -4.53 -17.39 -10.35
C ARG A 226 -4.35 -17.62 -8.83
N ALA A 227 -3.44 -16.89 -8.18
CA ALA A 227 -3.18 -17.03 -6.76
C ALA A 227 -3.27 -15.69 -6.03
N ARG A 228 -2.51 -14.68 -6.47
CA ARG A 228 -2.41 -13.40 -5.77
C ARG A 228 -2.43 -12.19 -6.71
N PRO A 229 -3.13 -11.10 -6.35
CA PRO A 229 -3.24 -9.93 -7.23
C PRO A 229 -1.92 -9.18 -7.43
N THR A 230 -1.77 -8.55 -8.60
CA THR A 230 -0.60 -7.72 -8.93
C THR A 230 -1.05 -6.40 -9.56
N ILE A 231 -0.48 -5.28 -9.11
CA ILE A 231 -0.67 -3.96 -9.72
C ILE A 231 0.54 -3.61 -10.58
N LEU A 232 0.31 -3.18 -11.80
CA LEU A 232 1.35 -2.64 -12.68
C LEU A 232 1.16 -1.14 -12.87
N LEU A 233 2.24 -0.38 -12.71
CA LEU A 233 2.28 1.05 -13.04
C LEU A 233 3.23 1.26 -14.23
N SER A 234 2.70 1.78 -15.33
CA SER A 234 3.51 2.08 -16.51
C SER A 234 3.20 3.46 -17.11
N ASN A 235 4.23 4.08 -17.66
CA ASN A 235 4.08 5.30 -18.45
C ASN A 235 3.96 5.02 -19.95
N GLU A 236 4.18 3.77 -20.36
CA GLU A 236 4.14 3.34 -21.74
C GLU A 236 2.72 3.15 -22.26
N THR A 237 2.59 3.02 -23.57
CA THR A 237 1.34 2.59 -24.20
C THR A 237 1.10 1.10 -23.93
N LEU A 238 -0.13 0.64 -24.16
CA LEU A 238 -0.47 -0.78 -23.99
C LEU A 238 0.40 -1.68 -24.91
N THR A 239 0.63 -1.25 -26.14
CA THR A 239 1.43 -1.98 -27.13
C THR A 239 2.91 -2.10 -26.71
N GLU A 240 3.50 -1.00 -26.24
CA GLU A 240 4.89 -1.03 -25.75
C GLU A 240 5.02 -1.85 -24.46
N LEU A 241 4.01 -1.80 -23.58
CA LEU A 241 3.96 -2.65 -22.39
C LEU A 241 3.90 -4.14 -22.76
N GLU A 242 3.05 -4.53 -23.71
CA GLU A 242 2.95 -5.91 -24.20
C GLU A 242 4.28 -6.38 -24.81
N LYS A 243 4.91 -5.55 -25.64
CA LYS A 243 6.22 -5.83 -26.23
C LYS A 243 7.30 -5.95 -25.17
N TYR A 244 7.26 -5.14 -24.12
CA TYR A 244 8.21 -5.19 -23.02
C TYR A 244 8.04 -6.48 -22.22
N LEU A 245 6.82 -6.83 -21.79
CA LEU A 245 6.55 -8.01 -20.96
C LEU A 245 6.62 -9.33 -21.74
N GLY A 246 6.34 -9.29 -23.04
CA GLY A 246 6.09 -10.47 -23.86
C GLY A 246 4.64 -10.95 -23.74
N SER A 247 4.14 -11.56 -24.80
CA SER A 247 2.73 -11.97 -24.95
C SER A 247 2.25 -12.85 -23.80
N ALA A 248 3.06 -13.82 -23.35
CA ALA A 248 2.65 -14.76 -22.33
C ALA A 248 2.53 -14.16 -20.91
N ALA A 249 3.35 -13.16 -20.56
CA ALA A 249 3.22 -12.45 -19.28
C ALA A 249 2.06 -11.45 -19.33
N PHE A 250 1.94 -10.74 -20.45
CA PHE A 250 0.86 -9.78 -20.69
C PHE A 250 -0.52 -10.45 -20.69
N ASP A 251 -0.66 -11.61 -21.34
CA ASP A 251 -1.89 -12.41 -21.37
C ASP A 251 -2.34 -12.79 -19.96
N ARG A 252 -1.43 -13.32 -19.12
CA ARG A 252 -1.76 -13.68 -17.72
C ARG A 252 -2.26 -12.50 -16.90
N LEU A 253 -1.70 -11.32 -17.12
CA LEU A 253 -2.12 -10.11 -16.43
C LEU A 253 -3.49 -9.62 -16.95
N CYS A 254 -3.71 -9.66 -18.27
CA CYS A 254 -4.92 -9.12 -18.88
C CYS A 254 -6.13 -10.05 -18.77
N HIS A 255 -5.93 -11.38 -18.74
CA HIS A 255 -7.00 -12.38 -18.75
C HIS A 255 -8.08 -12.12 -17.68
N ARG A 256 -7.70 -11.61 -16.50
CA ARG A 256 -8.62 -11.13 -15.46
C ARG A 256 -8.25 -9.76 -14.90
N GLY A 257 -7.38 -9.06 -15.61
CA GLY A 257 -6.86 -7.76 -15.20
C GLY A 257 -7.85 -6.66 -15.52
N THR A 258 -7.89 -5.65 -14.67
CA THR A 258 -8.54 -4.38 -15.00
C THR A 258 -7.48 -3.42 -15.54
N LEU A 259 -7.71 -2.86 -16.73
CA LEU A 259 -6.84 -1.86 -17.33
C LEU A 259 -7.46 -0.46 -17.16
N LEU A 260 -6.74 0.45 -16.50
CA LEU A 260 -7.16 1.83 -16.29
C LEU A 260 -6.19 2.81 -16.95
N HIS A 261 -6.73 3.67 -17.80
CA HIS A 261 -5.98 4.72 -18.49
C HIS A 261 -6.11 6.04 -17.74
N CYS A 262 -4.99 6.50 -17.18
CA CYS A 262 -4.82 7.80 -16.54
C CYS A 262 -4.42 8.88 -17.56
N GLN A 263 -5.32 9.21 -18.49
CA GLN A 263 -5.08 10.18 -19.57
C GLN A 263 -5.57 11.58 -19.19
N TRP A 264 -4.79 12.28 -18.37
CA TRP A 264 -5.06 13.69 -18.02
C TRP A 264 -3.76 14.47 -17.77
N PRO A 265 -3.82 15.81 -17.68
CA PRO A 265 -2.62 16.61 -17.43
C PRO A 265 -1.93 16.25 -16.11
N SER A 266 -0.60 16.37 -16.10
CA SER A 266 0.22 16.10 -14.91
C SER A 266 -0.14 17.04 -13.75
N PHE A 267 -0.44 16.46 -12.59
CA PHE A 267 -0.65 17.22 -11.35
C PHE A 267 0.62 17.98 -10.92
N ARG A 268 1.81 17.51 -11.33
CA ARG A 268 3.08 18.16 -11.01
C ARG A 268 3.26 19.51 -11.71
N ARG A 269 2.63 19.69 -12.89
CA ARG A 269 2.75 20.94 -13.68
C ARG A 269 1.84 22.07 -13.19
N LYS A 270 0.77 21.75 -12.45
CA LYS A 270 -0.13 22.77 -11.88
C LYS A 270 0.48 23.51 -10.67
N GLY A 271 1.60 23.02 -10.11
CA GLY A 271 2.32 23.69 -9.01
C GLY A 271 3.30 24.78 -9.45
N THR A 272 3.57 24.93 -10.74
CA THR A 272 4.56 25.89 -11.28
C THR A 272 3.95 27.05 -12.07
N GLN A 273 2.63 27.21 -12.05
CA GLN A 273 1.97 28.40 -12.62
C GLN A 273 1.11 29.05 -11.54
N GLY A 274 1.74 29.95 -10.79
CA GLY A 274 1.14 30.70 -9.71
C GLY A 274 2.09 31.77 -9.17
N GLU A 275 2.75 32.50 -10.06
CA GLU A 275 3.38 33.80 -9.81
C GLU A 275 3.88 34.35 -11.16
N GLY A 276 3.26 35.43 -11.65
CA GLY A 276 3.76 36.22 -12.79
C GLY A 276 3.08 35.93 -14.13
N ALA A 277 1.93 36.56 -14.35
CA ALA A 277 1.64 37.36 -15.56
C ALA A 277 0.15 37.75 -15.56
N GLU A 278 -0.14 38.96 -15.06
CA GLU A 278 -1.25 39.75 -15.60
C GLU A 278 -0.63 41.02 -16.23
N PRO A 279 -1.22 41.51 -17.34
CA PRO A 279 -0.67 42.59 -18.15
C PRO A 279 -0.74 43.98 -17.50
#